data_AF-A0A1A7X6Q2-F1
#
_entry.id   AF-A0A1A7X6Q2-F1
#
_cell.length_a   1.000
_cell.length_b   1.000
_cell.length_c   1.000
_cell.angle_alpha   90.00
_cell.angle_beta   90.00
_cell.angle_gamma   90.00
#
_symmetry.space_group_name_H-M   'P 1'
#
loop_
_entity.id
_entity.type
_entity.pdbx_description
1 polymer ?
#
loop_
_entity_poly.entity_id
_entity_poly.type
_entity_poly.pdbx_seq_one_letter_code
_entity_poly.pdbx_strand_id
1 'polypeptide(L)'
;RNEDEENSLSIDCMRISFEYDLRLALYQHWSLYESICNSCYTSSSFKLWTLNGQKKLQEFLADMGLPLKQVKQKYTSMDMSIKENLRDVIEESSKKFGMKDIRIQTFGVHFGFKNRFLASDMVHATAALLESTEKEESDVSCNFIKALDSLSRSNLDRLHFGIDQAKRKLIAIQQTVASCICTNLILSQGPFLYCYLMEGTPDVKLFSKPLALTLLCKYLLKAFVHSTRNKRCKLLPLIMAAPKDVEKGTVIVAGIPPESETSDKKNFFGRAFEKAAESTSSRTLHDNFDTSIIELKMEDRSKFLDALITLLS
;
A
#
# COMPACT_ATOMS: atom_id res chain seq x y z
N ARG A 1 -33.47 30.32 -9.17
CA ARG A 1 -34.72 30.00 -8.44
C ARG A 1 -34.98 28.48 -8.33
N ASN A 2 -34.00 27.63 -8.68
CA ASN A 2 -34.08 26.15 -8.57
C ASN A 2 -32.99 25.57 -7.64
N GLU A 3 -32.26 26.39 -6.88
CA GLU A 3 -31.17 25.92 -6.00
C GLU A 3 -31.67 25.61 -4.58
N ASP A 4 -32.87 26.05 -4.22
CA ASP A 4 -33.42 25.89 -2.86
C ASP A 4 -34.17 24.55 -2.64
N GLU A 5 -34.43 23.77 -3.70
CA GLU A 5 -35.16 22.48 -3.60
C GLU A 5 -34.25 21.26 -3.39
N GLU A 6 -32.93 21.35 -3.62
CA GLU A 6 -32.00 20.25 -3.27
C GLU A 6 -31.72 20.16 -1.76
N ASN A 7 -32.15 21.17 -0.99
CA ASN A 7 -31.88 21.29 0.44
C ASN A 7 -32.84 20.51 1.35
N SER A 8 -33.77 19.72 0.80
CA SER A 8 -34.69 18.86 1.57
C SER A 8 -34.32 17.37 1.56
N LEU A 9 -33.09 17.01 1.14
CA LEU A 9 -32.57 15.67 1.41
C LEU A 9 -32.12 15.62 2.88
N SER A 10 -32.78 14.78 3.68
CA SER A 10 -32.51 14.59 5.10
C SER A 10 -31.01 14.43 5.37
N ILE A 11 -30.55 14.95 6.51
CA ILE A 11 -29.14 14.94 6.94
C ILE A 11 -28.55 13.51 7.01
N ASP A 12 -29.42 12.50 7.04
CA ASP A 12 -29.10 11.07 7.01
C ASP A 12 -28.95 10.48 5.58
N CYS A 13 -29.20 11.24 4.53
CA CYS A 13 -29.00 10.79 3.16
C CYS A 13 -27.51 10.73 2.82
N MET A 14 -27.05 9.57 2.37
CA MET A 14 -25.70 9.37 1.85
C MET A 14 -25.52 10.19 0.58
N ARG A 15 -24.62 11.17 0.62
CA ARG A 15 -24.25 11.98 -0.53
C ARG A 15 -22.89 11.51 -1.04
N ILE A 16 -22.85 11.09 -2.30
CA ILE A 16 -21.61 10.75 -2.99
C ILE A 16 -21.26 11.94 -3.88
N SER A 17 -20.08 12.52 -3.67
CA SER A 17 -19.57 13.63 -4.45
C SER A 17 -18.30 13.23 -5.17
N PHE A 18 -18.18 13.65 -6.43
CA PHE A 18 -16.91 13.62 -7.13
C PHE A 18 -15.96 14.65 -6.51
N GLU A 19 -14.72 14.24 -6.24
CA GLU A 19 -13.72 15.09 -5.60
C GLU A 19 -12.37 14.99 -6.31
N TYR A 20 -11.75 16.15 -6.56
CA TYR A 20 -10.35 16.23 -6.98
C TYR A 20 -9.48 16.39 -5.74
N ASP A 21 -9.05 15.26 -5.17
CA ASP A 21 -8.46 15.20 -3.84
C ASP A 21 -7.00 14.73 -3.87
N LEU A 22 -6.35 14.75 -2.70
CA LEU A 22 -4.95 14.43 -2.51
C LEU A 22 -4.71 12.92 -2.56
N ARG A 23 -3.58 12.53 -3.15
CA ARG A 23 -3.05 11.16 -3.19
C ARG A 23 -2.36 10.79 -1.89
N LEU A 24 -3.05 11.02 -0.77
CA LEU A 24 -2.56 10.74 0.57
C LEU A 24 -3.45 9.69 1.25
N ALA A 25 -2.84 8.63 1.77
CA ALA A 25 -3.55 7.53 2.42
C ALA A 25 -4.09 7.96 3.79
N LEU A 26 -5.40 7.78 4.00
CA LEU A 26 -6.10 7.98 5.27
C LEU A 26 -5.90 9.37 5.90
N TYR A 27 -5.58 10.39 5.10
CA TYR A 27 -5.20 11.71 5.63
C TYR A 27 -6.29 12.36 6.49
N GLN A 28 -7.56 12.01 6.27
CA GLN A 28 -8.70 12.48 7.05
C GLN A 28 -8.80 11.82 8.44
N HIS A 29 -8.11 10.70 8.68
CA HIS A 29 -8.29 9.84 9.86
C HIS A 29 -7.10 9.83 10.83
N TRP A 30 -6.01 10.53 10.54
CA TRP A 30 -4.82 10.68 11.40
C TRP A 30 -4.17 12.05 11.19
N SER A 31 -2.90 12.21 11.58
CA SER A 31 -2.17 13.46 11.33
C SER A 31 -1.73 13.58 9.87
N LEU A 32 -1.62 14.83 9.39
CA LEU A 32 -1.12 15.09 8.04
C LEU A 32 0.31 14.56 7.88
N TYR A 33 1.14 14.70 8.93
CA TYR A 33 2.49 14.17 8.96
C TYR A 33 2.55 12.65 8.74
N GLU A 34 1.74 11.89 9.48
CA GLU A 34 1.70 10.43 9.35
C GLU A 34 1.17 10.03 7.97
N SER A 35 0.18 10.75 7.44
CA SER A 35 -0.33 10.48 6.10
C SER A 35 0.74 10.64 5.02
N ILE A 36 1.49 11.74 5.05
CA ILE A 36 2.58 12.00 4.10
C ILE A 36 3.69 10.95 4.26
N CYS A 37 4.01 10.55 5.49
CA CYS A 37 5.01 9.52 5.74
C CYS A 37 4.61 8.14 5.22
N ASN A 38 3.33 7.80 5.33
CA ASN A 38 2.85 6.45 5.05
C ASN A 38 2.33 6.25 3.62
N SER A 39 2.09 7.34 2.88
CA SER A 39 1.64 7.28 1.50
C SER A 39 2.77 6.84 0.55
N CYS A 40 2.46 5.91 -0.35
CA CYS A 40 3.44 5.32 -1.28
C CYS A 40 4.16 6.38 -2.13
N TYR A 41 3.38 7.32 -2.68
CA TYR A 41 3.86 8.31 -3.64
C TYR A 41 4.82 9.31 -3.00
N THR A 42 4.42 9.93 -1.89
CA THR A 42 5.23 10.89 -1.14
C THR A 42 6.44 10.22 -0.48
N SER A 43 6.25 9.05 0.15
CA SER A 43 7.36 8.30 0.77
C SER A 43 8.47 7.99 -0.23
N SER A 44 8.10 7.52 -1.43
CA SER A 44 9.06 7.22 -2.50
C SER A 44 9.73 8.46 -3.07
N SER A 45 8.96 9.54 -3.26
CA SER A 45 9.46 10.80 -3.84
C SER A 45 10.46 11.50 -2.92
N PHE A 46 10.14 11.58 -1.62
CA PHE A 46 11.01 12.19 -0.63
C PHE A 46 12.14 11.26 -0.14
N LYS A 47 12.05 9.95 -0.38
CA LYS A 47 12.99 8.93 0.13
C LYS A 47 13.09 8.98 1.66
N LEU A 48 11.94 8.85 2.32
CA LEU A 48 11.80 9.06 3.77
C LEU A 48 12.61 8.08 4.63
N TRP A 49 13.07 6.97 4.05
CA TRP A 49 14.02 6.04 4.67
C TRP A 49 15.44 6.61 4.84
N THR A 50 15.73 7.79 4.29
CA THR A 50 17.03 8.48 4.43
C THR A 50 16.91 9.74 5.31
N LEU A 51 17.96 10.05 6.07
CA LEU A 51 18.06 11.30 6.84
C LEU A 51 17.89 12.55 5.96
N ASN A 52 18.43 12.52 4.74
CA ASN A 52 18.27 13.63 3.78
C ASN A 52 16.81 13.77 3.31
N GLY A 53 16.11 12.65 3.13
CA GLY A 53 14.68 12.67 2.80
C GLY A 53 13.81 13.24 3.92
N GLN A 54 14.15 12.92 5.18
CA GLN A 54 13.47 13.51 6.33
C GLN A 54 13.70 15.03 6.43
N LYS A 55 14.92 15.51 6.15
CA LYS A 55 15.19 16.95 6.07
C LYS A 55 14.38 17.63 4.95
N LYS A 56 14.32 17.02 3.77
CA LYS A 56 13.47 17.51 2.66
C LYS A 56 11.99 17.55 3.01
N LEU A 57 11.50 16.58 3.78
CA LEU A 57 10.12 16.61 4.27
C LEU A 57 9.90 17.80 5.22
N GLN A 58 10.85 18.11 6.10
CA GLN A 58 10.75 19.29 6.96
C GLN A 58 10.79 20.60 6.15
N GLU A 59 11.63 20.67 5.13
CA GLU A 59 11.65 21.80 4.17
C GLU A 59 10.31 21.94 3.43
N PHE A 60 9.71 20.82 3.00
CA PHE A 60 8.40 20.80 2.37
C PHE A 60 7.31 21.31 3.33
N LEU A 61 7.31 20.86 4.58
CA LEU A 61 6.36 21.34 5.59
C LEU A 61 6.58 22.83 5.93
N ALA A 62 7.82 23.32 5.85
CA ALA A 62 8.12 24.74 6.03
C ALA A 62 7.63 25.58 4.84
N ASP A 63 7.77 25.10 3.60
CA ASP A 63 7.25 25.78 2.40
C ASP A 63 5.72 25.84 2.38
N MET A 64 5.04 24.81 2.92
CA MET A 64 3.59 24.85 3.10
C MET A 64 3.11 25.93 4.08
N GLY A 65 3.99 26.47 4.93
CA GLY A 65 3.65 27.53 5.89
C GLY A 65 2.69 27.11 7.00
N LEU A 66 2.47 25.80 7.21
CA LEU A 66 1.55 25.31 8.24
C LEU A 66 2.23 25.23 9.62
N PRO A 67 1.54 25.63 10.71
CA PRO A 67 2.07 25.46 12.05
C PRO A 67 2.36 23.98 12.37
N LEU A 68 3.52 23.69 12.96
CA LEU A 68 3.92 22.30 13.31
C LEU A 68 2.90 21.59 14.20
N LYS A 69 2.19 22.33 15.07
CA LYS A 69 1.09 21.79 15.89
C LYS A 69 -0.07 21.28 15.02
N GLN A 70 -0.44 22.03 14.00
CA GLN A 70 -1.53 21.68 13.06
C GLN A 70 -1.15 20.45 12.21
N VAL A 71 0.11 20.34 11.80
CA VAL A 71 0.59 19.20 11.00
C VAL A 71 0.63 17.88 11.79
N LYS A 72 0.93 17.95 13.10
CA LYS A 72 1.05 16.78 13.99
C LYS A 72 -0.27 16.38 14.66
N GLN A 73 -1.25 17.27 14.76
CA GLN A 73 -2.56 16.90 15.30
C GLN A 73 -3.40 16.15 14.28
N LYS A 74 -4.45 15.47 14.75
CA LYS A 74 -5.40 14.77 13.88
C LYS A 74 -6.08 15.76 12.94
N TYR A 75 -6.26 15.37 11.68
CA TYR A 75 -6.95 16.19 10.67
C TYR A 75 -8.34 16.64 11.14
N THR A 76 -9.09 15.78 11.84
CA THR A 76 -10.40 16.15 12.40
C THR A 76 -10.36 17.40 13.28
N SER A 77 -9.27 17.60 14.02
CA SER A 77 -9.07 18.69 14.98
C SER A 77 -8.37 19.92 14.37
N MET A 78 -8.02 19.87 13.09
CA MET A 78 -7.40 20.99 12.37
C MET A 78 -8.39 22.13 12.10
N ASP A 79 -7.88 23.36 12.07
CA ASP A 79 -8.66 24.56 11.85
C ASP A 79 -9.34 24.53 10.47
N MET A 80 -10.57 25.03 10.39
CA MET A 80 -11.38 24.95 9.17
C MET A 80 -10.78 25.73 8.00
N SER A 81 -10.21 26.91 8.27
CA SER A 81 -9.49 27.73 7.29
C SER A 81 -8.30 27.01 6.67
N ILE A 82 -7.60 26.17 7.47
CA ILE A 82 -6.48 25.38 6.98
C ILE A 82 -7.02 24.23 6.12
N LYS A 83 -8.08 23.53 6.54
CA LYS A 83 -8.67 22.42 5.78
C LYS A 83 -9.14 22.81 4.39
N GLU A 84 -9.77 23.98 4.26
CA GLU A 84 -10.26 24.50 2.98
C GLU A 84 -9.12 24.76 2.00
N ASN A 85 -8.02 25.38 2.48
CA ASN A 85 -6.87 25.73 1.65
C ASN A 85 -5.82 24.62 1.53
N LEU A 86 -5.87 23.58 2.38
CA LEU A 86 -4.85 22.54 2.49
C LEU A 86 -4.54 21.88 1.14
N ARG A 87 -5.60 21.63 0.39
CA ARG A 87 -5.59 21.06 -0.93
C ARG A 87 -4.66 21.83 -1.87
N ASP A 88 -4.88 23.14 -1.96
CA ASP A 88 -4.19 24.01 -2.91
C ASP A 88 -2.75 24.29 -2.45
N VAL A 89 -2.55 24.46 -1.14
CA VAL A 89 -1.21 24.62 -0.54
C VAL A 89 -0.34 23.39 -0.81
N ILE A 90 -0.88 22.17 -0.63
CA ILE A 90 -0.12 20.94 -0.93
C ILE A 90 0.19 20.87 -2.42
N GLU A 91 -0.72 21.25 -3.30
CA GLU A 91 -0.50 21.22 -4.73
C GLU A 91 0.60 22.20 -5.19
N GLU A 92 0.59 23.43 -4.65
CA GLU A 92 1.59 24.44 -4.96
C GLU A 92 2.98 24.02 -4.47
N SER A 93 3.09 23.60 -3.20
CA SER A 93 4.35 23.07 -2.65
C SER A 93 4.78 21.81 -3.40
N SER A 94 3.86 20.93 -3.81
CA SER A 94 4.20 19.72 -4.57
C SER A 94 4.85 20.04 -5.92
N LYS A 95 4.36 21.07 -6.63
CA LYS A 95 4.94 21.53 -7.90
C LYS A 95 6.38 21.99 -7.73
N LYS A 96 6.69 22.72 -6.66
CA LYS A 96 8.08 23.17 -6.35
C LYS A 96 9.04 22.01 -6.10
N PHE A 97 8.56 20.93 -5.46
CA PHE A 97 9.37 19.75 -5.16
C PHE A 97 9.36 18.69 -6.28
N GLY A 98 8.75 18.99 -7.44
CA GLY A 98 8.74 18.12 -8.62
C GLY A 98 7.72 16.96 -8.56
N MET A 99 6.76 17.02 -7.63
CA MET A 99 5.66 16.06 -7.52
C MET A 99 4.48 16.53 -8.39
N LYS A 100 4.28 15.89 -9.55
CA LYS A 100 3.25 16.29 -10.52
C LYS A 100 1.88 15.68 -10.24
N ASP A 101 1.84 14.48 -9.66
CA ASP A 101 0.62 13.66 -9.55
C ASP A 101 0.16 13.49 -8.10
N ILE A 102 0.14 14.61 -7.36
CA ILE A 102 -0.38 14.63 -5.99
C ILE A 102 -1.91 14.66 -5.95
N ARG A 103 -2.56 15.10 -7.03
CA ARG A 103 -4.02 15.14 -7.14
C ARG A 103 -4.55 13.93 -7.88
N ILE A 104 -5.63 13.36 -7.37
CA ILE A 104 -6.35 12.25 -7.97
C ILE A 104 -7.84 12.57 -8.06
N GLN A 105 -8.45 12.08 -9.13
CA GLN A 105 -9.90 12.07 -9.26
C GLN A 105 -10.44 10.90 -8.44
N THR A 106 -11.27 11.19 -7.45
CA THR A 106 -11.83 10.21 -6.53
C THR A 106 -13.27 10.58 -6.18
N PHE A 107 -13.91 9.75 -5.36
CA PHE A 107 -15.22 10.01 -4.81
C PHE A 107 -15.13 10.08 -3.28
N GLY A 108 -15.81 11.06 -2.71
CA GLY A 108 -16.06 11.16 -1.29
C GLY A 108 -17.49 10.76 -0.99
N VAL A 109 -17.69 10.05 0.12
CA VAL A 109 -19.00 9.85 0.70
C VAL A 109 -19.12 10.69 1.97
N HIS A 110 -20.25 11.38 2.10
CA HIS A 110 -20.64 12.09 3.29
C HIS A 110 -22.00 11.58 3.78
N PHE A 111 -22.10 11.26 5.06
CA PHE A 111 -23.36 10.94 5.71
C PHE A 111 -23.31 11.32 7.20
N GLY A 112 -24.39 11.91 7.72
CA GLY A 112 -24.42 12.42 9.08
C GLY A 112 -23.41 13.56 9.31
N PHE A 113 -23.18 13.91 10.58
CA PHE A 113 -22.47 15.16 10.93
C PHE A 113 -20.95 15.12 10.76
N LYS A 114 -20.31 13.98 11.05
CA LYS A 114 -18.84 13.87 11.11
C LYS A 114 -18.26 12.84 10.16
N ASN A 115 -19.10 12.03 9.52
CA ASN A 115 -18.62 10.90 8.75
C ASN A 115 -18.41 11.35 7.30
N ARG A 116 -17.14 11.54 6.97
CA ARG A 116 -16.66 11.75 5.62
C ARG A 116 -15.58 10.72 5.37
N PHE A 117 -15.72 9.98 4.27
CA PHE A 117 -14.77 8.94 3.89
C PHE A 117 -14.46 9.08 2.40
N LEU A 118 -13.20 8.92 2.04
CA LEU A 118 -12.81 8.78 0.63
C LEU A 118 -12.95 7.32 0.19
N ALA A 119 -13.15 7.12 -1.11
CA ALA A 119 -13.20 5.78 -1.69
C ALA A 119 -11.93 4.96 -1.35
N SER A 120 -10.75 5.59 -1.34
CA SER A 120 -9.50 4.95 -0.95
C SER A 120 -9.48 4.49 0.51
N ASP A 121 -10.09 5.26 1.40
CA ASP A 121 -10.08 4.98 2.84
C ASP A 121 -10.92 3.74 3.15
N MET A 122 -12.07 3.63 2.49
CA MET A 122 -12.93 2.44 2.54
C MET A 122 -12.17 1.20 2.07
N VAL A 123 -11.47 1.28 0.93
CA VAL A 123 -10.69 0.16 0.39
C VAL A 123 -9.58 -0.26 1.34
N HIS A 124 -8.84 0.69 1.91
CA HIS A 124 -7.79 0.40 2.88
C HIS A 124 -8.34 -0.26 4.14
N ALA A 125 -9.47 0.22 4.66
CA ALA A 125 -10.12 -0.33 5.83
C ALA A 125 -10.64 -1.76 5.59
N THR A 126 -11.37 -1.99 4.49
CA THR A 126 -11.90 -3.32 4.17
C THR A 126 -10.79 -4.32 3.87
N ALA A 127 -9.73 -3.90 3.17
CA ALA A 127 -8.58 -4.75 2.90
C ALA A 127 -7.79 -5.10 4.17
N ALA A 128 -7.78 -4.22 5.18
CA ALA A 128 -7.16 -4.52 6.47
C ALA A 128 -8.01 -5.49 7.30
N LEU A 129 -9.34 -5.37 7.27
CA LEU A 129 -10.25 -6.30 7.94
C LEU A 129 -10.20 -7.70 7.35
N LEU A 130 -10.11 -7.81 6.02
CA LEU A 130 -10.03 -9.10 5.31
C LEU A 130 -8.78 -9.90 5.70
N GLU A 131 -7.66 -9.22 5.91
CA GLU A 131 -6.35 -9.82 6.21
C GLU A 131 -5.98 -9.77 7.70
N SER A 132 -6.92 -9.42 8.59
CA SER A 132 -6.64 -9.31 10.02
C SER A 132 -6.17 -10.65 10.59
N THR A 133 -5.02 -10.61 11.27
CA THR A 133 -4.38 -11.79 11.89
C THR A 133 -4.61 -11.84 13.41
N GLU A 134 -5.51 -11.02 13.96
CA GLU A 134 -5.61 -10.82 15.41
C GLU A 134 -6.16 -12.02 16.20
N LYS A 135 -6.67 -13.08 15.54
CA LYS A 135 -7.05 -14.33 16.21
C LYS A 135 -6.66 -15.54 15.38
N GLU A 136 -5.83 -16.40 15.95
CA GLU A 136 -5.28 -17.64 15.38
C GLU A 136 -6.36 -18.67 14.98
N GLU A 137 -7.63 -18.46 15.38
CA GLU A 137 -8.80 -19.29 15.01
C GLU A 137 -9.86 -18.55 14.17
N SER A 138 -9.54 -17.41 13.55
CA SER A 138 -10.49 -16.75 12.66
C SER A 138 -10.51 -17.41 11.29
N ASP A 139 -11.56 -18.22 11.05
CA ASP A 139 -11.90 -18.74 9.73
C ASP A 139 -11.87 -17.59 8.70
N VAL A 140 -11.27 -17.83 7.52
CA VAL A 140 -11.16 -16.82 6.45
C VAL A 140 -12.54 -16.26 6.11
N SER A 141 -13.56 -17.10 6.20
CA SER A 141 -14.97 -16.76 6.07
C SER A 141 -15.42 -15.69 7.07
N CYS A 142 -15.00 -15.77 8.34
CA CYS A 142 -15.34 -14.78 9.35
C CYS A 142 -14.75 -13.40 9.03
N ASN A 143 -13.51 -13.34 8.53
CA ASN A 143 -12.89 -12.07 8.16
C ASN A 143 -13.53 -11.46 6.91
N PHE A 144 -13.94 -12.31 5.96
CA PHE A 144 -14.73 -11.87 4.81
C PHE A 144 -16.06 -11.24 5.24
N ILE A 145 -16.81 -11.89 6.13
CA ILE A 145 -18.08 -11.34 6.64
C ILE A 145 -17.86 -10.05 7.42
N LYS A 146 -16.81 -9.95 8.26
CA LYS A 146 -16.47 -8.70 8.96
C LYS A 146 -16.19 -7.55 7.99
N ALA A 147 -15.45 -7.82 6.91
CA ALA A 147 -15.17 -6.82 5.88
C ALA A 147 -16.45 -6.43 5.12
N LEU A 148 -17.31 -7.39 4.79
CA LEU A 148 -18.60 -7.13 4.15
C LEU A 148 -19.53 -6.29 5.04
N ASP A 149 -19.61 -6.63 6.32
CA ASP A 149 -20.42 -5.91 7.30
C ASP A 149 -19.96 -4.46 7.48
N SER A 150 -18.66 -4.18 7.31
CA SER A 150 -18.11 -2.81 7.40
C SER A 150 -18.53 -1.89 6.26
N LEU A 151 -19.00 -2.44 5.13
CA LEU A 151 -19.57 -1.68 4.02
C LEU A 151 -21.02 -1.23 4.30
N SER A 152 -21.67 -1.84 5.29
CA SER A 152 -23.03 -1.46 5.67
C SER A 152 -23.03 -0.20 6.53
N ARG A 153 -23.94 0.72 6.22
CA ARG A 153 -24.11 2.02 6.93
C ARG A 153 -24.37 1.86 8.43
N SER A 154 -24.91 0.72 8.85
CA SER A 154 -25.25 0.41 10.25
C SER A 154 -24.02 0.18 11.13
N ASN A 155 -22.86 -0.18 10.57
CA ASN A 155 -21.72 -0.69 11.33
C ASN A 155 -20.45 0.16 11.12
N LEU A 156 -20.52 1.44 11.52
CA LEU A 156 -19.39 2.36 11.43
C LEU A 156 -18.25 2.02 12.37
N ASP A 157 -18.55 1.42 13.52
CA ASP A 157 -17.53 1.03 14.51
C ASP A 157 -16.55 0.01 13.91
N ARG A 158 -17.06 -0.92 13.10
CA ARG A 158 -16.22 -1.89 12.39
C ARG A 158 -15.37 -1.24 11.30
N LEU A 159 -15.93 -0.26 10.60
CA LEU A 159 -15.17 0.52 9.62
C LEU A 159 -14.04 1.30 10.29
N HIS A 160 -14.32 2.00 11.40
CA HIS A 160 -13.30 2.71 12.17
C HIS A 160 -12.22 1.77 12.70
N PHE A 161 -12.60 0.60 13.21
CA PHE A 161 -11.65 -0.45 13.59
C PHE A 161 -10.79 -0.90 12.38
N GLY A 162 -11.40 -1.07 11.20
CA GLY A 162 -10.68 -1.39 9.96
C GLY A 162 -9.71 -0.29 9.54
N ILE A 163 -10.06 0.98 9.72
CA ILE A 163 -9.18 2.12 9.47
C ILE A 163 -7.96 2.08 10.40
N ASP A 164 -8.15 1.76 11.68
CA ASP A 164 -7.03 1.67 12.62
C ASP A 164 -6.11 0.48 12.32
N GLN A 165 -6.66 -0.65 11.88
CA GLN A 165 -5.87 -1.76 11.34
C GLN A 165 -5.11 -1.37 10.07
N ALA A 166 -5.74 -0.60 9.17
CA ALA A 166 -5.11 -0.11 7.96
C ALA A 166 -3.94 0.83 8.25
N LYS A 167 -4.05 1.71 9.26
CA LYS A 167 -2.92 2.55 9.72
C LYS A 167 -1.75 1.70 10.19
N ARG A 168 -1.99 0.70 11.04
CA ARG A 168 -0.95 -0.24 11.51
C ARG A 168 -0.28 -0.94 10.33
N LYS A 169 -1.07 -1.45 9.38
CA LYS A 169 -0.57 -2.11 8.16
C LYS A 169 0.31 -1.18 7.31
N LEU A 170 -0.11 0.07 7.11
CA LEU A 170 0.67 1.04 6.33
C LEU A 170 1.99 1.42 7.01
N ILE A 171 1.99 1.60 8.33
CA ILE A 171 3.20 1.88 9.12
C ILE A 171 4.18 0.69 9.03
N ALA A 172 3.68 -0.53 9.23
CA ALA A 172 4.49 -1.75 9.12
C ALA A 172 5.12 -1.87 7.71
N ILE A 173 4.33 -1.67 6.65
CA ILE A 173 4.83 -1.68 5.26
C ILE A 173 5.98 -0.70 5.08
N GLN A 174 5.84 0.55 5.52
CA GLN A 174 6.90 1.55 5.35
C GLN A 174 8.17 1.22 6.14
N GLN A 175 8.03 0.70 7.36
CA GLN A 175 9.16 0.28 8.18
C GLN A 175 9.90 -0.88 7.54
N THR A 176 9.19 -1.89 7.02
CA THR A 176 9.79 -3.00 6.29
C THR A 176 10.46 -2.54 5.01
N VAL A 177 9.83 -1.65 4.23
CA VAL A 177 10.44 -1.07 3.01
C VAL A 177 11.73 -0.32 3.34
N ALA A 178 11.72 0.52 4.37
CA ALA A 178 12.90 1.24 4.82
C ALA A 178 14.01 0.28 5.25
N SER A 179 13.66 -0.76 6.02
CA SER A 179 14.60 -1.80 6.43
C SER A 179 15.23 -2.49 5.22
N CYS A 180 14.42 -2.96 4.26
CA CYS A 180 14.87 -3.65 3.05
C CYS A 180 15.82 -2.81 2.19
N ILE A 181 15.56 -1.49 2.08
CA ILE A 181 16.41 -0.59 1.29
C ILE A 181 17.70 -0.27 2.05
N CYS A 182 17.64 0.02 3.34
CA CYS A 182 18.81 0.38 4.15
C CYS A 182 19.79 -0.80 4.31
N THR A 183 19.28 -2.03 4.39
CA THR A 183 20.08 -3.26 4.47
C THR A 183 20.49 -3.81 3.10
N ASN A 184 20.05 -3.18 2.01
CA ASN A 184 20.32 -3.58 0.63
C ASN A 184 19.95 -5.06 0.35
N LEU A 185 18.80 -5.51 0.85
CA LEU A 185 18.30 -6.88 0.67
C LEU A 185 17.76 -7.15 -0.74
N ILE A 186 17.67 -6.13 -1.60
CA ILE A 186 17.16 -6.25 -2.97
C ILE A 186 18.32 -6.65 -3.88
N LEU A 187 18.28 -7.88 -4.36
CA LEU A 187 19.31 -8.45 -5.22
C LEU A 187 18.85 -8.47 -6.67
N SER A 188 19.69 -8.01 -7.59
CA SER A 188 19.45 -8.13 -9.02
C SER A 188 19.93 -9.50 -9.50
N GLN A 189 19.01 -10.38 -9.89
CA GLN A 189 19.31 -11.73 -10.38
C GLN A 189 19.58 -11.76 -11.90
N GLY A 190 19.58 -10.60 -12.57
CA GLY A 190 19.76 -10.48 -14.01
C GLY A 190 18.47 -10.03 -14.71
N PRO A 191 17.49 -10.94 -14.91
CA PRO A 191 16.21 -10.61 -15.54
C PRO A 191 15.16 -10.04 -14.59
N PHE A 192 15.33 -10.21 -13.27
CA PHE A 192 14.41 -9.68 -12.24
C PHE A 192 15.14 -9.28 -10.95
N LEU A 193 14.46 -8.48 -10.14
CA LEU A 193 14.85 -8.17 -8.76
C LEU A 193 14.26 -9.21 -7.82
N TYR A 194 15.02 -9.60 -6.82
CA TYR A 194 14.62 -10.58 -5.81
C TYR A 194 14.76 -10.01 -4.40
N CYS A 195 13.74 -10.20 -3.57
CA CYS A 195 13.76 -9.86 -2.16
C CYS A 195 13.17 -11.00 -1.33
N TYR A 196 13.84 -11.36 -0.24
CA TYR A 196 13.37 -12.39 0.70
C TYR A 196 13.23 -11.78 2.09
N LEU A 197 12.02 -11.89 2.67
CA LEU A 197 11.79 -11.53 4.07
C LEU A 197 12.14 -12.73 4.96
N MET A 198 12.98 -12.49 5.96
CA MET A 198 13.29 -13.50 6.97
C MET A 198 12.22 -13.53 8.06
N GLU A 199 12.10 -14.65 8.76
CA GLU A 199 11.14 -14.83 9.86
C GLU A 199 11.35 -13.84 11.01
N GLY A 200 12.60 -13.41 11.25
CA GLY A 200 12.91 -12.38 12.26
C GLY A 200 12.50 -10.94 11.88
N THR A 201 11.89 -10.74 10.71
CA THR A 201 11.43 -9.41 10.28
C THR A 201 10.21 -9.01 11.13
N PRO A 202 10.15 -7.77 11.66
CA PRO A 202 8.96 -7.29 12.35
C PRO A 202 7.73 -7.40 11.45
N ASP A 203 6.60 -7.76 12.06
CA ASP A 203 5.29 -7.87 11.40
C ASP A 203 5.21 -8.86 10.23
N VAL A 204 6.12 -9.85 10.16
CA VAL A 204 6.14 -10.86 9.09
C VAL A 204 4.79 -11.60 8.94
N LYS A 205 4.08 -11.82 10.06
CA LYS A 205 2.74 -12.44 10.07
C LYS A 205 1.72 -11.66 9.22
N LEU A 206 1.83 -10.33 9.13
CA LEU A 206 0.97 -9.51 8.27
C LEU A 206 1.25 -9.78 6.78
N PHE A 207 2.52 -10.02 6.44
CA PHE A 207 2.98 -10.25 5.06
C PHE A 207 2.84 -11.71 4.61
N SER A 208 2.43 -12.62 5.49
CA SER A 208 2.09 -13.99 5.12
C SER A 208 0.78 -14.08 4.31
N LYS A 209 0.02 -12.97 4.19
CA LYS A 209 -1.20 -12.88 3.38
C LYS A 209 -0.93 -12.28 1.99
N PRO A 210 -1.60 -12.78 0.93
CA PRO A 210 -1.32 -12.37 -0.45
C PRO A 210 -1.49 -10.86 -0.76
N LEU A 211 -2.52 -10.18 -0.26
CA LEU A 211 -2.76 -8.77 -0.62
C LEU A 211 -1.78 -7.86 0.11
N ALA A 212 -1.49 -8.14 1.39
CA ALA A 212 -0.48 -7.44 2.17
C ALA A 212 0.90 -7.58 1.53
N LEU A 213 1.28 -8.80 1.13
CA LEU A 213 2.55 -9.04 0.42
C LEU A 213 2.59 -8.29 -0.91
N THR A 214 1.53 -8.38 -1.72
CA THR A 214 1.47 -7.70 -3.02
C THR A 214 1.54 -6.18 -2.86
N LEU A 215 0.90 -5.62 -1.83
CA LEU A 215 0.96 -4.20 -1.51
C LEU A 215 2.38 -3.79 -1.09
N LEU A 216 3.02 -4.59 -0.24
CA LEU A 216 4.42 -4.40 0.17
C LEU A 216 5.35 -4.43 -1.05
N CYS A 217 5.21 -5.42 -1.95
CA CYS A 217 5.99 -5.52 -3.18
C CYS A 217 5.87 -4.24 -4.02
N LYS A 218 4.65 -3.72 -4.21
CA LYS A 218 4.41 -2.50 -4.99
C LYS A 218 5.06 -1.28 -4.33
N TYR A 219 4.98 -1.16 -3.01
CA TYR A 219 5.62 -0.06 -2.28
C TYR A 219 7.15 -0.17 -2.36
N LEU A 220 7.69 -1.38 -2.18
CA LEU A 220 9.12 -1.66 -2.25
C LEU A 220 9.68 -1.35 -3.63
N LEU A 221 9.01 -1.80 -4.71
CA LEU A 221 9.44 -1.54 -6.08
C LEU A 221 9.44 -0.04 -6.39
N LYS A 222 8.38 0.68 -6.03
CA LYS A 222 8.31 2.14 -6.21
C LYS A 222 9.41 2.87 -5.47
N ALA A 223 9.65 2.50 -4.22
CA ALA A 223 10.71 3.08 -3.41
C ALA A 223 12.11 2.76 -3.98
N PHE A 224 12.32 1.53 -4.44
CA PHE A 224 13.57 1.08 -5.04
C PHE A 224 13.88 1.79 -6.36
N VAL A 225 12.90 1.97 -7.25
CA VAL A 225 13.05 2.68 -8.53
C VAL A 225 13.49 4.14 -8.31
N HIS A 226 12.99 4.78 -7.25
CA HIS A 226 13.42 6.13 -6.87
C HIS A 226 14.80 6.14 -6.23
N SER A 227 15.14 5.10 -5.46
CA SER A 227 16.44 4.98 -4.78
C SER A 227 17.59 4.69 -5.76
N THR A 228 17.38 3.75 -6.69
CA THR A 228 18.43 3.23 -7.56
C THR A 228 18.86 4.23 -8.63
N ARG A 229 20.18 4.30 -8.84
CA ARG A 229 20.79 5.07 -9.94
C ARG A 229 20.85 4.28 -11.25
N ASN A 230 20.76 2.94 -11.17
CA ASN A 230 20.92 2.08 -12.33
C ASN A 230 19.65 2.07 -13.19
N LYS A 231 19.75 2.56 -14.43
CA LYS A 231 18.62 2.65 -15.37
C LYS A 231 18.02 1.27 -15.70
N ARG A 232 18.86 0.22 -15.80
CA ARG A 232 18.39 -1.15 -16.10
C ARG A 232 17.50 -1.67 -14.98
N CYS A 233 17.92 -1.51 -13.73
CA CYS A 233 17.18 -1.98 -12.56
C CYS A 233 15.81 -1.30 -12.37
N LYS A 234 15.59 -0.13 -12.97
CA LYS A 234 14.28 0.53 -12.93
C LYS A 234 13.20 -0.17 -13.76
N LEU A 235 13.62 -0.90 -14.78
CA LEU A 235 12.73 -1.59 -15.72
C LEU A 235 12.55 -3.07 -15.37
N LEU A 236 13.20 -3.55 -14.30
CA LEU A 236 13.12 -4.94 -13.92
C LEU A 236 11.88 -5.19 -13.05
N PRO A 237 11.24 -6.35 -13.22
CA PRO A 237 10.18 -6.79 -12.31
C PRO A 237 10.75 -7.17 -10.95
N LEU A 238 9.88 -7.31 -9.95
CA LEU A 238 10.26 -7.71 -8.60
C LEU A 238 9.55 -9.01 -8.20
N ILE A 239 10.32 -9.95 -7.68
CA ILE A 239 9.84 -11.14 -7.02
C ILE A 239 10.13 -10.99 -5.53
N MET A 240 9.10 -11.15 -4.72
CA MET A 240 9.23 -11.12 -3.27
C MET A 240 8.78 -12.45 -2.69
N ALA A 241 9.55 -12.94 -1.71
CA ALA A 241 9.22 -14.15 -0.98
C ALA A 241 9.14 -13.86 0.52
N ALA A 242 8.13 -14.40 1.18
CA ALA A 242 7.92 -14.27 2.62
C ALA A 242 7.52 -15.64 3.22
N PRO A 243 7.84 -15.92 4.49
CA PRO A 243 7.42 -17.15 5.13
C PRO A 243 5.91 -17.14 5.35
N LYS A 244 5.23 -18.23 4.98
CA LYS A 244 3.79 -18.42 5.20
C LYS A 244 3.53 -19.25 6.45
N ASP A 245 4.15 -20.43 6.52
CA ASP A 245 4.01 -21.36 7.64
C ASP A 245 5.38 -21.99 7.91
N VAL A 246 5.89 -21.74 9.11
CA VAL A 246 7.22 -22.15 9.57
C VAL A 246 7.26 -23.65 9.84
N GLU A 247 6.19 -24.21 10.43
CA GLU A 247 6.12 -25.65 10.76
C GLU A 247 6.10 -26.50 9.49
N LYS A 248 5.42 -26.02 8.46
CA LYS A 248 5.36 -26.70 7.16
C LYS A 248 6.52 -26.33 6.24
N GLY A 249 7.40 -25.39 6.62
CA GLY A 249 8.49 -24.91 5.77
C GLY A 249 8.01 -24.37 4.42
N THR A 250 6.90 -23.62 4.42
CA THR A 250 6.30 -23.05 3.20
C THR A 250 6.52 -21.54 3.13
N VAL A 251 6.85 -21.07 1.93
CA VAL A 251 7.04 -19.67 1.61
C VAL A 251 6.00 -19.24 0.57
N ILE A 252 5.44 -18.05 0.74
CA ILE A 252 4.62 -17.39 -0.26
C ILE A 252 5.53 -16.54 -1.15
N VAL A 253 5.35 -16.65 -2.47
CA VAL A 253 6.12 -15.92 -3.47
C VAL A 253 5.17 -15.12 -4.33
N ALA A 254 5.39 -13.81 -4.45
CA ALA A 254 4.61 -12.92 -5.28
C ALA A 254 5.52 -12.25 -6.33
N GLY A 255 5.14 -12.37 -7.60
CA GLY A 255 5.80 -11.70 -8.73
C GLY A 255 5.02 -10.49 -9.20
N ILE A 256 5.63 -9.31 -9.20
CA ILE A 256 5.01 -8.08 -9.72
C ILE A 256 5.75 -7.57 -10.96
N PRO A 257 5.02 -7.05 -11.96
CA PRO A 257 5.64 -6.47 -13.16
C PRO A 257 6.44 -5.21 -12.82
N PRO A 258 7.30 -4.74 -13.74
CA PRO A 258 8.03 -3.49 -13.57
C PRO A 258 7.08 -2.30 -13.42
N GLU A 259 7.50 -1.30 -12.64
CA GLU A 259 6.78 -0.04 -12.49
C GLU A 259 7.07 0.84 -13.73
N SER A 260 6.12 0.89 -14.68
CA SER A 260 6.15 1.83 -15.80
C SER A 260 4.77 2.46 -15.98
N GLU A 261 4.76 3.77 -16.26
CA GLU A 261 3.54 4.58 -16.46
C GLU A 261 2.71 4.12 -17.67
N THR A 262 3.35 3.45 -18.64
CA THR A 262 2.72 2.94 -19.87
C THR A 262 2.49 1.43 -19.86
N SER A 263 2.74 0.76 -18.73
CA SER A 263 2.69 -0.71 -18.67
C SER A 263 1.24 -1.17 -18.84
N ASP A 264 0.95 -1.83 -19.97
CA ASP A 264 -0.09 -2.84 -20.02
C ASP A 264 0.16 -3.76 -18.82
N LYS A 265 -0.69 -3.69 -17.80
CA LYS A 265 -0.53 -4.34 -16.48
C LYS A 265 -0.59 -5.87 -16.55
N LYS A 266 -0.16 -6.48 -17.65
CA LYS A 266 -0.13 -7.91 -17.87
C LYS A 266 1.02 -8.49 -17.07
N ASN A 267 0.66 -9.25 -16.05
CA ASN A 267 1.62 -9.99 -15.24
C ASN A 267 1.96 -11.31 -15.94
N PHE A 268 3.22 -11.50 -16.32
CA PHE A 268 3.68 -12.73 -16.98
C PHE A 268 4.18 -13.78 -15.98
N PHE A 269 4.29 -13.44 -14.68
CA PHE A 269 4.85 -14.35 -13.68
C PHE A 269 4.03 -15.61 -13.46
N GLY A 270 2.71 -15.58 -13.68
CA GLY A 270 1.88 -16.78 -13.52
C GLY A 270 2.36 -17.96 -14.38
N ARG A 271 2.48 -17.73 -15.69
CA ARG A 271 2.99 -18.75 -16.63
C ARG A 271 4.47 -19.04 -16.44
N ALA A 272 5.26 -18.05 -16.05
CA ALA A 272 6.69 -18.25 -15.81
C ALA A 272 6.92 -19.16 -14.59
N PHE A 273 6.15 -18.98 -13.52
CA PHE A 273 6.20 -19.82 -12.33
C PHE A 273 5.73 -21.24 -12.59
N GLU A 274 4.66 -21.42 -13.37
CA GLU A 274 4.18 -22.75 -13.79
C GLU A 274 5.26 -23.53 -14.54
N LYS A 275 5.87 -22.93 -15.58
CA LYS A 275 6.96 -23.57 -16.34
C LYS A 275 8.21 -23.83 -15.49
N ALA A 276 8.57 -22.91 -14.60
CA ALA A 276 9.69 -23.09 -13.68
C ALA A 276 9.43 -24.26 -12.70
N ALA A 277 8.19 -24.40 -12.21
CA ALA A 277 7.80 -25.51 -11.35
C ALA A 277 7.84 -26.85 -12.08
N GLU A 278 7.33 -26.92 -13.32
CA GLU A 278 7.35 -28.12 -14.17
C GLU A 278 8.78 -28.59 -14.48
N SER A 279 9.67 -27.66 -14.88
CA SER A 279 11.05 -27.99 -15.25
C SER A 279 11.90 -28.51 -14.07
N THR A 280 11.57 -28.12 -12.84
CA THR A 280 12.36 -28.45 -11.64
C THR A 280 11.68 -29.49 -10.74
N SER A 281 10.51 -29.98 -11.14
CA SER A 281 9.62 -30.79 -10.31
C SER A 281 9.51 -30.22 -8.89
N SER A 282 9.35 -28.91 -8.79
CA SER A 282 9.28 -28.20 -7.50
C SER A 282 7.89 -28.33 -6.91
N ARG A 283 7.80 -28.46 -5.58
CA ARG A 283 6.51 -28.52 -4.87
C ARG A 283 5.93 -27.11 -4.76
N THR A 284 5.18 -26.69 -5.77
CA THR A 284 4.41 -25.44 -5.78
C THR A 284 2.93 -25.70 -5.62
N LEU A 285 2.23 -24.77 -4.96
CA LEU A 285 0.76 -24.70 -4.93
C LEU A 285 0.32 -23.39 -5.57
N HIS A 286 -0.59 -23.52 -6.53
CA HIS A 286 -1.21 -22.41 -7.27
C HIS A 286 -2.68 -22.27 -6.84
N ASP A 287 -2.93 -22.21 -5.54
CA ASP A 287 -4.29 -22.19 -4.97
C ASP A 287 -4.91 -20.77 -4.94
N ASN A 288 -4.08 -19.74 -5.12
CA ASN A 288 -4.55 -18.37 -5.19
C ASN A 288 -5.20 -18.07 -6.54
N PHE A 289 -6.29 -17.28 -6.53
CA PHE A 289 -6.94 -16.79 -7.75
C PHE A 289 -5.99 -16.01 -8.67
N ASP A 290 -4.99 -15.35 -8.10
CA ASP A 290 -3.95 -14.68 -8.86
C ASP A 290 -2.77 -15.64 -9.10
N THR A 291 -2.61 -16.06 -10.35
CA THR A 291 -1.52 -16.96 -10.77
C THR A 291 -0.11 -16.42 -10.48
N SER A 292 0.04 -15.11 -10.28
CA SER A 292 1.32 -14.49 -9.94
C SER A 292 1.74 -14.65 -8.47
N ILE A 293 0.92 -15.35 -7.67
CA ILE A 293 1.18 -15.63 -6.27
C ILE A 293 1.14 -17.15 -6.05
N ILE A 294 2.28 -17.71 -5.66
CA ILE A 294 2.44 -19.15 -5.47
C ILE A 294 2.92 -19.44 -4.05
N GLU A 295 2.67 -20.66 -3.60
CA GLU A 295 3.29 -21.19 -2.39
C GLU A 295 4.33 -22.22 -2.79
N LEU A 296 5.50 -22.14 -2.18
CA LEU A 296 6.66 -22.95 -2.52
C LEU A 296 7.25 -23.54 -1.24
N LYS A 297 7.78 -24.76 -1.31
CA LYS A 297 8.57 -25.34 -0.22
C LYS A 297 9.94 -24.69 -0.13
N MET A 298 10.38 -24.36 1.08
CA MET A 298 11.65 -23.63 1.31
C MET A 298 12.87 -24.37 0.74
N GLU A 299 12.86 -25.70 0.78
CA GLU A 299 13.89 -26.58 0.22
C GLU A 299 14.04 -26.43 -1.30
N ASP A 300 12.92 -26.23 -2.00
CA ASP A 300 12.87 -26.19 -3.46
C ASP A 300 13.17 -24.78 -4.02
N ARG A 301 13.34 -23.78 -3.15
CA ARG A 301 13.49 -22.38 -3.52
C ARG A 301 14.70 -22.10 -4.41
N SER A 302 15.86 -22.70 -4.12
CA SER A 302 17.09 -22.43 -4.89
C SER A 302 16.95 -22.90 -6.33
N LYS A 303 16.60 -24.18 -6.52
CA LYS A 303 16.41 -24.76 -7.86
C LYS A 303 15.33 -24.03 -8.66
N PHE A 304 14.24 -23.63 -8.00
CA PHE A 304 13.16 -22.89 -8.64
C PHE A 304 13.61 -21.51 -9.15
N LEU A 305 14.38 -20.77 -8.34
CA LEU A 305 14.92 -19.47 -8.74
C LEU A 305 15.93 -19.60 -9.89
N ASP A 306 16.79 -20.61 -9.88
CA ASP A 306 17.77 -20.85 -10.94
C ASP A 306 17.09 -21.17 -12.28
N ALA A 307 16.05 -22.01 -12.26
CA ALA A 307 15.25 -22.29 -13.45
C ALA A 307 14.49 -21.06 -13.95
N LEU A 308 13.97 -20.25 -13.03
CA LEU A 308 13.28 -19.01 -13.39
C LEU A 308 14.24 -17.96 -13.99
N ILE A 309 15.47 -17.86 -13.49
CA ILE A 309 16.52 -17.02 -14.08
C ILE A 309 16.81 -17.49 -15.50
N THR A 310 16.95 -18.80 -15.71
CA THR A 310 17.22 -19.38 -17.04
C THR A 310 16.07 -19.15 -18.01
N LEU A 311 14.82 -19.18 -17.54
CA LEU A 311 13.62 -19.00 -18.35
C LEU A 311 13.36 -17.54 -18.76
N LEU A 312 13.82 -16.58 -17.94
CA LEU A 312 13.60 -15.14 -18.15
C LEU A 312 14.83 -14.40 -18.68
N SER A 313 15.99 -15.06 -18.73
CA SER A 313 17.21 -14.53 -19.35
C SER A 313 17.20 -14.68 -20.87
#